data_AF-A0A429LBR3-F1
#
_entry.id   AF-A0A429LBR3-F1
#
_cell.length_a   1.000
_cell.length_b   1.000
_cell.length_c   1.000
_cell.angle_alpha   90.00
_cell.angle_beta   90.00
_cell.angle_gamma   90.00
#
_symmetry.space_group_name_H-M   'P 1'
#
loop_
_entity.id
_entity.type
_entity.pdbx_description
1 polymer ?
#
loop_
_entity_poly.entity_id
_entity_poly.type
_entity_poly.pdbx_seq_one_letter_code
_entity_poly.pdbx_strand_id
1 'polypeptide(L)' 'MSELTAKAADEIIKICNELIVDNIEGEKAVAEWRCQRIEKLESWAKAIRDANRKAESKEG' A
#
# COMPACT_ATOMS: atom_id res chain seq x y z
N MET A 1 -13.22 8.23 -8.71
CA MET A 1 -12.03 7.63 -8.06
C MET A 1 -10.81 8.14 -8.80
N SER A 2 -9.83 8.74 -8.12
CA SER A 2 -8.67 9.34 -8.79
C SER A 2 -7.73 8.26 -9.34
N GLU A 3 -6.96 8.58 -10.39
CA GLU A 3 -5.90 7.69 -10.94
C GLU A 3 -4.90 7.26 -9.87
N LEU A 4 -4.59 8.15 -8.93
CA LEU A 4 -3.74 7.86 -7.76
C LEU A 4 -4.35 6.78 -6.87
N THR A 5 -5.66 6.84 -6.64
CA THR A 5 -6.39 5.86 -5.80
C THR A 5 -6.38 4.47 -6.43
N ALA A 6 -6.57 4.37 -7.75
CA ALA A 6 -6.52 3.10 -8.48
C ALA A 6 -5.12 2.49 -8.45
N LYS A 7 -4.09 3.29 -8.77
CA LYS A 7 -2.68 2.85 -8.72
C LYS A 7 -2.25 2.41 -7.32
N ALA A 8 -2.68 3.13 -6.29
CA ALA A 8 -2.39 2.77 -4.91
C ALA A 8 -3.04 1.44 -4.52
N ALA A 9 -4.27 1.18 -4.96
CA ALA A 9 -4.95 -0.09 -4.73
C ALA A 9 -4.21 -1.27 -5.37
N ASP A 10 -3.78 -1.12 -6.63
CA ASP A 10 -3.01 -2.16 -7.35
C ASP A 10 -1.69 -2.48 -6.63
N GLU A 11 -0.95 -1.46 -6.20
CA GLU A 11 0.31 -1.64 -5.46
C GLU A 11 0.09 -2.28 -4.09
N ILE A 12 -0.97 -1.91 -3.38
CA ILE A 12 -1.34 -2.55 -2.09
C ILE A 12 -1.64 -4.03 -2.29
N ILE A 13 -2.47 -4.38 -3.28
CA ILE A 13 -2.82 -5.77 -3.61
C ILE A 13 -1.56 -6.58 -3.91
N LYS A 14 -0.65 -6.02 -4.72
CA LYS A 14 0.63 -6.66 -5.05
C LYS A 14 1.48 -6.93 -3.81
N ILE A 15 1.65 -5.94 -2.93
CA ILE A 15 2.46 -6.11 -1.71
C ILE A 15 1.83 -7.15 -0.77
N CYS A 16 0.52 -7.15 -0.61
CA CYS A 16 -0.18 -8.16 0.18
C CYS A 16 0.04 -9.58 -0.37
N ASN A 17 -0.04 -9.76 -1.69
CA ASN A 17 0.26 -11.05 -2.32
C ASN A 17 1.72 -11.47 -2.10
N GLU A 18 2.69 -10.56 -2.25
CA GLU A 18 4.09 -10.85 -1.98
C GLU A 18 4.33 -11.30 -0.54
N LEU A 19 3.67 -10.67 0.44
CA LEU A 19 3.76 -11.04 1.87
C LEU A 19 3.11 -12.40 2.15
N ILE A 20 1.96 -12.70 1.52
CA ILE A 20 1.28 -13.99 1.66
C ILE A 20 2.15 -15.11 1.10
N VAL A 21 2.67 -14.92 -0.12
CA VAL A 21 3.56 -15.89 -0.79
C VAL A 21 4.80 -16.13 0.06
N ASP A 22 5.47 -15.07 0.53
CA ASP A 22 6.62 -15.22 1.43
C ASP A 22 6.26 -15.97 2.72
N ASN A 23 5.06 -15.77 3.26
CA ASN A 23 4.62 -16.46 4.47
C ASN A 23 4.31 -17.95 4.26
N ILE A 24 3.99 -18.36 3.03
CA ILE A 24 3.72 -19.75 2.66
C ILE A 24 5.02 -20.45 2.25
N GLU A 25 5.83 -19.80 1.42
CA GLU A 25 7.00 -20.40 0.78
C GLU A 25 8.31 -20.17 1.56
N GLY A 26 8.36 -19.15 2.42
CA GLY A 26 9.51 -18.86 3.28
C GLY A 26 10.76 -18.32 2.57
N GLU A 27 10.68 -18.00 1.27
CA GLU A 27 11.85 -17.68 0.43
C GLU A 27 12.52 -16.33 0.77
N LYS A 28 11.81 -15.35 1.32
CA LYS A 28 12.29 -13.97 1.57
C LYS A 28 12.18 -13.55 3.04
N ALA A 29 12.03 -14.50 3.96
CA ALA A 29 11.72 -14.33 5.38
C ALA A 29 12.80 -13.61 6.25
N VAL A 30 13.51 -12.63 5.69
CA VAL A 30 14.34 -11.69 6.45
C VAL A 30 13.48 -10.51 6.90
N ALA A 31 13.57 -10.18 8.19
CA ALA A 31 12.73 -9.16 8.84
C ALA A 31 12.77 -7.81 8.12
N GLU A 32 13.95 -7.41 7.62
CA GLU A 32 14.15 -6.15 6.90
C GLU A 32 13.26 -6.04 5.65
N TRP A 33 13.16 -7.12 4.85
CA TRP A 33 12.32 -7.12 3.65
C TRP A 33 10.84 -6.95 4.00
N ARG A 34 10.38 -7.61 5.07
CA ARG A 34 9.00 -7.48 5.55
C ARG A 34 8.71 -6.06 6.04
N CYS A 35 9.63 -5.46 6.79
CA CYS A 35 9.51 -4.06 7.22
C CYS A 35 9.37 -3.11 6.04
N GLN A 36 10.22 -3.22 5.01
CA GLN A 36 10.14 -2.38 3.80
C GLN A 36 8.79 -2.48 3.07
N ARG A 37 8.19 -3.68 3.05
CA ARG A 37 6.87 -3.90 2.43
C ARG A 37 5.75 -3.27 3.24
N ILE A 38 5.81 -3.38 4.57
CA ILE A 38 4.86 -2.74 5.48
C ILE A 38 4.94 -1.21 5.37
N GLU A 39 6.14 -0.63 5.40
CA GLU A 39 6.35 0.82 5.23
C GLU A 39 5.79 1.33 3.90
N LYS A 40 5.93 0.54 2.83
CA LYS A 40 5.37 0.89 1.51
C LYS A 40 3.83 0.84 1.51
N LEU A 41 3.21 -0.10 2.23
CA LEU A 41 1.75 -0.15 2.43
C LEU A 41 1.25 1.09 3.18
N GLU A 42 1.90 1.45 4.29
CA GLU A 42 1.55 2.63 5.08
C GLU A 42 1.66 3.92 4.26
N SER A 43 2.70 4.02 3.43
CA SER A 43 2.91 5.16 2.53
C SER A 43 1.77 5.32 1.52
N TRP A 44 1.33 4.22 0.89
CA TRP A 44 0.20 4.23 -0.04
C TRP A 44 -1.13 4.53 0.66
N ALA A 45 -1.38 3.94 1.82
CA ALA A 45 -2.58 4.22 2.63
C ALA A 45 -2.66 5.70 3.02
N LYS A 46 -1.52 6.29 3.43
CA LYS A 46 -1.42 7.71 3.73
C LYS A 46 -1.68 8.58 2.50
N ALA A 47 -1.11 8.25 1.34
CA ALA A 47 -1.34 8.98 0.10
C ALA A 47 -2.82 8.98 -0.32
N ILE A 48 -3.51 7.84 -0.20
CA ILE A 48 -4.95 7.74 -0.45
C ILE A 48 -5.73 8.63 0.52
N ARG A 49 -5.46 8.53 1.83
CA ARG A 49 -6.13 9.33 2.86
C ARG A 49 -5.96 10.84 2.61
N ASP A 50 -4.74 11.26 2.30
CA ASP A 50 -4.43 12.67 2.08
C ASP A 50 -5.04 13.18 0.77
N ALA A 51 -5.13 12.35 -0.26
CA ALA A 51 -5.84 12.67 -1.51
C ALA A 51 -7.36 12.84 -1.28
N ASN A 52 -7.97 11.96 -0.50
CA ASN A 52 -9.39 12.03 -0.18
C ASN A 52 -9.72 13.25 0.71
N ARG A 53 -8.90 13.55 1.72
CA ARG A 53 -9.06 14.75 2.56
C ARG A 53 -9.00 16.04 1.74
N LYS A 54 -8.12 16.10 0.74
CA LYS A 54 -8.02 17.25 -0.18
C LYS A 54 -9.23 17.38 -1.10
N ALA A 55 -9.86 16.27 -1.49
CA ALA A 55 -11.09 16.29 -2.28
C ALA A 55 -12.24 16.88 -1.48
N GLU A 56 -12.45 16.40 -0.24
CA GLU A 56 -13.49 16.92 0.67
C GLU A 56 -13.30 18.40 1.01
N SER A 57 -12.05 18.87 1.11
CA SER A 57 -11.74 20.28 1.39
C SER A 57 -11.96 21.22 0.20
N LYS A 58 -12.20 20.71 -1.02
CA LYS A 58 -12.47 21.51 -2.23
C LYS A 58 -13.96 21.61 -2.58
N GLU A 59 -14.82 20.85 -1.89
CA GLU A 59 -16.26 20.82 -2.12
C GLU A 59 -17.05 21.69 -1.11
N GLY A 60 -16.36 22.41 -0.22
CA GLY A 60 -16.92 23.41 0.70
C GLY A 60 -16.49 24.83 0.35
#